data_AF-A0A821R6H8-F1
#
_entry.id   AF-A0A821R6H8-F1
#
_cell.length_a   1.000
_cell.length_b   1.000
_cell.length_c   1.000
_cell.angle_alpha   90.00
_cell.angle_beta   90.00
_cell.angle_gamma   90.00
#
_symmetry.space_group_name_H-M   'P 1'
#
loop_
_entity.id
_entity.type
_entity.pdbx_description
1 polymer ?
#
loop_
_entity_poly.entity_id
_entity_poly.type
_entity_poly.pdbx_seq_one_letter_code
_entity_poly.pdbx_strand_id
1 'polypeptide(L)'
;DLPERMNSSKENRKYQRWNLVSTGEILCRRFLDSSIAIIRPNEMIDGTFSRFSNFVPKTTDYGDPISYDTNNLIGLHHLRALDEQIMKQTTSLSDIIIVGFSKGCVVLNQLLHELAALRSMKADVDLSKFVLRIRTFIWLDGGHNNGNRIMIWPTDENLVSTLVYYKIKTEIYVTPFQINSQNPYKQYHTQQYKKFSELLLVQSTNSTENDHKIINKMFFADEPPSIDKHFELLTVF
;
A
#
# COMPACT_ATOMS: atom_id res chain seq x y z
N ASP A 1 12.89 -0.78 9.98
CA ASP A 1 13.75 0.42 10.16
C ASP A 1 15.19 0.08 9.74
N LEU A 2 16.16 0.95 9.94
CA LEU A 2 17.58 0.68 9.71
C LEU A 2 18.12 -0.40 10.68
N PRO A 3 19.12 -1.20 10.28
CA PRO A 3 19.66 -2.29 11.10
C PRO A 3 20.08 -1.84 12.51
N GLU A 4 20.76 -0.70 12.62
CA GLU A 4 21.28 -0.18 13.89
C GLU A 4 20.14 0.14 14.87
N ARG A 5 19.03 0.69 14.35
CA ARG A 5 17.84 1.00 15.14
C ARG A 5 17.04 -0.25 15.51
N MET A 6 16.97 -1.24 14.63
CA MET A 6 16.29 -2.51 14.97
C MET A 6 17.08 -3.30 16.03
N ASN A 7 18.41 -3.18 16.05
CA ASN A 7 19.27 -3.87 17.00
C ASN A 7 19.21 -3.34 18.45
N SER A 8 18.74 -2.10 18.64
CA SER A 8 18.62 -1.49 19.97
C SER A 8 17.44 -2.05 20.79
N SER A 9 16.45 -2.68 20.15
CA SER A 9 15.30 -3.33 20.79
C SER A 9 15.37 -4.85 20.63
N LYS A 10 15.23 -5.59 21.73
CA LYS A 10 15.18 -7.07 21.69
C LYS A 10 14.01 -7.58 20.84
N GLU A 11 12.87 -6.91 20.91
CA GLU A 11 11.68 -7.26 20.15
C GLU A 11 11.82 -6.96 18.65
N ASN A 12 12.58 -5.94 18.27
CA ASN A 12 12.81 -5.63 16.85
C ASN A 12 13.94 -6.46 16.25
N ARG A 13 14.94 -6.85 17.06
CA ARG A 13 16.11 -7.62 16.63
C ARG A 13 15.75 -8.94 15.94
N LYS A 14 14.69 -9.63 16.40
CA LYS A 14 14.22 -10.88 15.77
C LYS A 14 13.78 -10.68 14.30
N TYR A 15 13.39 -9.47 13.92
CA TYR A 15 12.97 -9.12 12.57
C TYR A 15 14.06 -8.40 11.75
N GLN A 16 15.32 -8.36 12.22
CA GLN A 16 16.39 -7.61 11.55
C GLN A 16 16.60 -7.99 10.08
N ARG A 17 16.28 -9.24 9.68
CA ARG A 17 16.37 -9.68 8.27
C ARG A 17 15.41 -8.94 7.34
N TRP A 18 14.37 -8.30 7.92
CA TRP A 18 13.35 -7.51 7.24
C TRP A 18 13.57 -6.00 7.42
N ASN A 19 14.81 -5.57 7.71
CA ASN A 19 15.15 -4.15 7.79
C ASN A 19 14.96 -3.45 6.42
N LEU A 20 15.03 -2.11 6.41
CA LEU A 20 14.79 -1.32 5.19
C LEU A 20 15.77 -1.67 4.06
N VAL A 21 17.04 -1.90 4.37
CA VAL A 21 18.07 -2.23 3.36
C VAL A 21 17.80 -3.61 2.76
N SER A 22 17.61 -4.62 3.61
CA SER A 22 17.34 -5.99 3.15
C SER A 22 16.03 -6.09 2.37
N THR A 23 15.00 -5.33 2.77
CA THR A 23 13.75 -5.21 2.00
C THR A 23 14.00 -4.60 0.63
N GLY A 24 14.85 -3.58 0.53
CA GLY A 24 15.27 -2.98 -0.73
C GLY A 24 15.93 -3.99 -1.66
N GLU A 25 16.87 -4.78 -1.15
CA GLU A 25 17.53 -5.82 -1.93
C GLU A 25 16.55 -6.91 -2.43
N ILE A 26 15.58 -7.30 -1.61
CA ILE A 26 14.54 -8.26 -2.00
C ILE A 26 13.73 -7.68 -3.18
N LEU A 27 13.31 -6.42 -3.07
CA LEU A 27 12.55 -5.76 -4.14
C LEU A 27 13.38 -5.56 -5.42
N CYS A 28 14.67 -5.25 -5.31
CA CYS A 28 15.56 -5.17 -6.48
C CYS A 28 15.64 -6.50 -7.25
N ARG A 29 15.64 -7.65 -6.55
CA ARG A 29 15.63 -8.97 -7.19
C ARG A 29 14.29 -9.27 -7.87
N ARG A 30 13.20 -8.70 -7.35
CA ARG A 30 11.84 -8.90 -7.86
C ARG A 30 11.50 -8.02 -9.07
N PHE A 31 12.02 -6.80 -9.10
CA PHE A 31 11.79 -5.81 -10.15
C PHE A 31 13.12 -5.44 -10.81
N LEU A 32 13.68 -6.38 -11.57
CA LEU A 32 15.03 -6.28 -12.15
C LEU A 32 15.24 -5.06 -13.04
N ASP A 33 14.18 -4.60 -13.71
CA ASP A 33 14.21 -3.46 -14.65
C ASP A 33 13.66 -2.17 -14.01
N SER A 34 13.67 -2.06 -12.68
CA SER A 34 13.10 -0.92 -11.96
C SER A 34 14.10 -0.30 -10.97
N SER A 35 14.02 1.02 -10.82
CA SER A 35 14.67 1.71 -9.70
C SER A 35 13.81 1.57 -8.44
N ILE A 36 14.41 1.10 -7.34
CA ILE A 36 13.70 0.90 -6.07
C ILE A 36 13.92 2.09 -5.15
N ALA A 37 12.82 2.74 -4.76
CA ALA A 37 12.81 3.75 -3.70
C ALA A 37 12.01 3.23 -2.49
N ILE A 38 12.66 3.21 -1.33
CA ILE A 38 11.98 2.84 -0.07
C ILE A 38 11.59 4.10 0.69
N ILE A 39 10.28 4.24 0.89
CA ILE A 39 9.70 5.33 1.67
C ILE A 39 9.63 4.89 3.14
N ARG A 40 10.45 5.52 3.97
CA ARG A 40 10.39 5.33 5.43
C ARG A 40 9.15 6.03 6.00
N PRO A 41 8.59 5.54 7.11
CA PRO A 41 7.61 6.32 7.85
C PRO A 41 8.22 7.63 8.34
N ASN A 42 7.38 8.65 8.48
CA ASN A 42 7.80 9.94 9.06
C ASN A 42 8.32 9.75 10.48
N GLU A 43 7.67 8.85 11.22
CA GLU A 43 7.99 8.57 12.62
C GLU A 43 7.78 7.09 12.96
N MET A 44 8.60 6.58 13.87
CA MET A 44 8.44 5.27 14.52
C MET A 44 8.04 5.48 15.98
N ILE A 45 6.75 5.38 16.28
CA ILE A 45 6.20 5.55 17.64
C ILE A 45 6.56 4.32 18.47
N ASP A 46 7.10 4.55 19.67
CA ASP A 46 7.61 3.51 20.57
C ASP A 46 8.59 2.54 19.89
N GLY A 47 9.29 3.01 18.85
CA GLY A 47 10.21 2.21 18.05
C GLY A 47 9.56 1.07 17.25
N THR A 48 8.22 1.00 17.19
CA THR A 48 7.49 -0.16 16.66
C THR A 48 6.41 0.24 15.65
N PHE A 49 5.62 1.28 15.95
CA PHE A 49 4.49 1.64 15.12
C PHE A 49 4.86 2.73 14.12
N SER A 50 4.78 2.41 12.83
CA SER A 50 5.05 3.35 11.75
C SER A 50 3.93 4.38 11.59
N ARG A 51 4.27 5.67 11.56
CA ARG A 51 3.35 6.77 11.22
C ARG A 51 3.78 7.43 9.92
N PHE A 52 2.90 7.44 8.94
CA PHE A 52 3.11 8.06 7.62
C PHE A 52 2.39 9.41 7.51
N SER A 53 2.61 10.33 8.47
CA SER A 53 1.88 11.60 8.56
C SER A 53 2.06 12.53 7.35
N ASN A 54 3.12 12.34 6.56
CA ASN A 54 3.34 13.09 5.31
C ASN A 54 2.40 12.64 4.18
N PHE A 55 1.77 11.47 4.33
CA PHE A 55 0.77 10.95 3.41
C PHE A 55 -0.62 10.95 4.07
N VAL A 56 -0.73 10.39 5.26
CA VAL A 56 -1.97 10.19 5.99
C VAL A 56 -2.00 11.14 7.19
N PRO A 57 -2.58 12.36 7.06
CA PRO A 57 -2.47 13.38 8.11
C PRO A 57 -3.36 13.08 9.32
N LYS A 58 -4.49 12.38 9.12
CA LYS A 58 -5.47 12.09 10.18
C LYS A 58 -5.26 10.68 10.73
N THR A 59 -4.36 10.55 11.70
CA THR A 59 -4.06 9.26 12.36
C THR A 59 -4.26 9.32 13.86
N THR A 60 -4.40 8.15 14.49
CA THR A 60 -4.27 7.97 15.94
C THR A 60 -2.84 8.21 16.39
N ASP A 61 -2.63 8.22 17.70
CA ASP A 61 -1.30 8.29 18.30
C ASP A 61 -0.39 7.12 17.87
N TYR A 62 -0.95 6.01 17.39
CA TYR A 62 -0.21 4.84 16.88
C TYR A 62 -0.07 4.80 15.35
N GLY A 63 -0.43 5.90 14.67
CA GLY A 63 -0.30 6.04 13.22
C GLY A 63 -1.34 5.25 12.43
N ASP A 64 -2.41 4.77 13.06
CA ASP A 64 -3.53 4.16 12.34
C ASP A 64 -4.46 5.25 11.79
N PRO A 65 -5.00 5.13 10.57
CA PRO A 65 -5.87 6.16 10.00
C PRO A 65 -7.16 6.33 10.80
N ILE A 66 -7.53 7.58 11.10
CA ILE A 66 -8.85 7.97 11.64
C ILE A 66 -9.81 8.29 10.50
N SER A 67 -9.30 8.80 9.39
CA SER A 67 -10.02 8.99 8.12
C SER A 67 -8.99 9.23 7.02
N TYR A 68 -9.39 9.03 5.77
CA TYR A 68 -8.58 9.40 4.62
C TYR A 68 -8.94 10.82 4.17
N ASP A 69 -7.95 11.72 4.16
CA ASP A 69 -8.18 13.15 3.95
C ASP A 69 -7.87 13.56 2.51
N THR A 70 -8.88 13.93 1.74
CA THR A 70 -8.68 14.34 0.35
C THR A 70 -8.45 15.84 0.18
N ASN A 71 -8.48 16.61 1.27
CA ASN A 71 -8.21 18.04 1.20
C ASN A 71 -6.76 18.30 0.80
N ASN A 72 -6.57 19.17 -0.19
CA ASN A 72 -5.26 19.57 -0.72
C ASN A 72 -4.40 18.42 -1.28
N LEU A 73 -4.93 17.19 -1.42
CA LEU A 73 -4.24 16.05 -2.05
C LEU A 73 -2.79 15.84 -1.55
N ILE A 74 -2.61 15.93 -0.23
CA ILE A 74 -1.27 16.01 0.39
C ILE A 74 -0.40 14.79 0.07
N GLY A 75 -0.98 13.59 0.04
CA GLY A 75 -0.26 12.36 -0.26
C GLY A 75 0.24 12.32 -1.70
N LEU A 76 -0.58 12.72 -2.67
CA LEU A 76 -0.23 12.81 -4.08
C LEU A 76 0.83 13.88 -4.34
N HIS A 77 0.70 15.07 -3.72
CA HIS A 77 1.74 16.10 -3.82
C HIS A 77 3.05 15.66 -3.19
N HIS A 78 3.00 14.99 -2.03
CA HIS A 78 4.21 14.48 -1.39
C HIS A 78 4.87 13.37 -2.24
N LEU A 79 4.08 12.45 -2.80
CA LEU A 79 4.60 11.42 -3.71
C LEU A 79 5.23 12.03 -4.96
N ARG A 80 4.58 13.03 -5.57
CA ARG A 80 5.12 13.76 -6.72
C ARG A 80 6.44 14.44 -6.39
N ALA A 81 6.56 15.09 -5.23
CA ALA A 81 7.81 15.73 -4.83
C ALA A 81 8.95 14.71 -4.63
N LEU A 82 8.63 13.50 -4.12
CA LEU A 82 9.60 12.40 -4.02
C LEU A 82 10.01 11.91 -5.41
N ASP A 83 9.06 11.71 -6.32
CA ASP A 83 9.34 11.31 -7.71
C ASP A 83 10.21 12.35 -8.42
N GLU A 84 9.90 13.65 -8.32
CA GLU A 84 10.72 14.72 -8.90
C GLU A 84 12.16 14.71 -8.36
N GLN A 85 12.35 14.36 -7.09
CA GLN A 85 13.69 14.25 -6.50
C GLN A 85 14.44 12.99 -6.95
N ILE A 86 13.74 11.87 -7.16
CA ILE A 86 14.32 10.64 -7.73
C ILE A 86 14.69 10.89 -9.19
N MET A 87 13.82 11.54 -9.95
CA MET A 87 13.99 11.86 -11.35
C MET A 87 15.21 12.75 -11.63
N LYS A 88 15.67 13.56 -10.66
CA LYS A 88 16.94 14.30 -10.79
C LYS A 88 18.18 13.39 -10.84
N GLN A 89 18.03 12.13 -10.43
CA GLN A 89 19.08 11.12 -10.41
C GLN A 89 18.93 10.12 -11.58
N THR A 90 17.88 10.24 -12.39
CA THR A 90 17.60 9.37 -13.53
C THR A 90 17.49 10.19 -14.82
N THR A 91 17.60 9.52 -15.98
CA THR A 91 17.63 10.21 -17.29
C THR A 91 16.32 10.09 -18.08
N SER A 92 15.32 9.34 -17.58
CA SER A 92 14.09 9.06 -18.32
C SER A 92 12.88 8.95 -17.39
N LEU A 93 11.73 9.47 -17.85
CA LEU A 93 10.45 9.26 -17.18
C LEU A 93 10.11 7.78 -17.19
N SER A 94 9.76 7.24 -16.03
CA SER A 94 9.34 5.85 -15.88
C SER A 94 7.92 5.76 -15.34
N ASP A 95 7.25 4.65 -15.67
CA ASP A 95 6.06 4.23 -14.97
C ASP A 95 6.36 3.97 -13.47
N ILE A 96 5.35 4.13 -12.64
CA ILE A 96 5.44 4.05 -11.18
C ILE A 96 4.62 2.85 -10.69
N ILE A 97 5.29 1.99 -9.92
CA ILE A 97 4.68 0.90 -9.17
C ILE A 97 4.73 1.29 -7.69
N ILE A 98 3.59 1.28 -7.01
CA ILE A 98 3.51 1.57 -5.57
C ILE A 98 3.16 0.30 -4.82
N VAL A 99 4.05 -0.11 -3.92
CA VAL A 99 3.87 -1.26 -3.04
C VAL A 99 3.58 -0.77 -1.63
N GLY A 100 2.37 -1.05 -1.14
CA GLY A 100 2.04 -0.88 0.26
C GLY A 100 2.23 -2.22 0.96
N PHE A 101 3.16 -2.30 1.89
CA PHE A 101 3.34 -3.49 2.74
C PHE A 101 2.94 -3.19 4.17
N SER A 102 2.17 -4.09 4.80
CA SER A 102 1.77 -3.96 6.20
C SER A 102 1.05 -2.62 6.46
N LYS A 103 1.55 -1.80 7.38
CA LYS A 103 1.02 -0.45 7.63
C LYS A 103 1.20 0.51 6.44
N GLY A 104 2.08 0.22 5.48
CA GLY A 104 2.21 0.97 4.23
C GLY A 104 0.93 0.96 3.36
N CYS A 105 0.06 -0.04 3.52
CA CYS A 105 -1.23 -0.07 2.81
C CYS A 105 -2.16 1.11 3.17
N VAL A 106 -1.98 1.73 4.34
CA VAL A 106 -2.77 2.94 4.69
C VAL A 106 -2.41 4.12 3.79
N VAL A 107 -1.17 4.17 3.28
CA VAL A 107 -0.74 5.16 2.29
C VAL A 107 -1.40 4.88 0.94
N LEU A 108 -1.44 3.61 0.50
CA LEU A 108 -2.15 3.25 -0.74
C LEU A 108 -3.63 3.64 -0.67
N ASN A 109 -4.29 3.37 0.45
CA ASN A 109 -5.70 3.72 0.64
C ASN A 109 -5.88 5.24 0.58
N GLN A 110 -5.05 6.01 1.29
CA GLN A 110 -5.05 7.47 1.23
C GLN A 110 -4.86 7.99 -0.21
N LEU A 111 -3.86 7.49 -0.94
CA LEU A 111 -3.62 7.86 -2.33
C LEU A 111 -4.82 7.53 -3.22
N LEU A 112 -5.49 6.40 -3.01
CA LEU A 112 -6.69 6.03 -3.77
C LEU A 112 -7.86 7.00 -3.51
N HIS A 113 -8.07 7.40 -2.26
CA HIS A 113 -9.05 8.43 -1.91
C HIS A 113 -8.72 9.76 -2.59
N GLU A 114 -7.46 10.17 -2.58
CA GLU A 114 -7.00 11.39 -3.26
C GLU A 114 -7.13 11.31 -4.78
N LEU A 115 -6.85 10.16 -5.40
CA LEU A 115 -7.09 9.95 -6.84
C LEU A 115 -8.58 10.09 -7.17
N ALA A 116 -9.47 9.56 -6.34
CA ALA A 116 -10.91 9.68 -6.55
C ALA A 116 -11.38 11.14 -6.44
N ALA A 117 -10.80 11.92 -5.53
CA ALA A 117 -11.03 13.35 -5.41
C ALA A 117 -10.46 14.13 -6.60
N LEU A 118 -9.21 13.84 -7.01
CA LEU A 118 -8.56 14.46 -8.16
C LEU A 118 -9.36 14.26 -9.45
N ARG A 119 -9.91 13.05 -9.68
CA ARG A 119 -10.82 12.77 -10.80
C ARG A 119 -12.02 13.73 -10.87
N SER A 120 -12.47 14.19 -9.71
CA SER A 120 -13.62 15.10 -9.56
C SER A 120 -13.23 16.58 -9.62
N MET A 121 -11.93 16.90 -9.51
CA MET A 121 -11.38 18.25 -9.54
C MET A 121 -10.83 18.59 -10.92
N LYS A 122 -11.12 19.78 -11.46
CA LYS A 122 -10.72 20.16 -12.85
C LYS A 122 -9.38 20.91 -12.98
N ALA A 123 -8.53 20.98 -11.95
CA ALA A 123 -7.61 22.12 -11.84
C ALA A 123 -6.08 21.86 -11.87
N ASP A 124 -5.57 20.66 -11.55
CA ASP A 124 -4.11 20.45 -11.49
C ASP A 124 -3.60 19.60 -12.66
N VAL A 125 -3.17 20.27 -13.73
CA VAL A 125 -2.64 19.65 -14.96
C VAL A 125 -1.36 18.85 -14.69
N ASP A 126 -0.47 19.36 -13.84
CA ASP A 126 0.82 18.72 -13.62
C ASP A 126 0.68 17.51 -12.69
N LEU A 127 -0.15 17.60 -11.65
CA LEU A 127 -0.52 16.45 -10.84
C LEU A 127 -1.27 15.41 -11.68
N SER A 128 -2.16 15.84 -12.59
CA SER A 128 -2.85 14.94 -13.52
C SER A 128 -1.85 14.18 -14.41
N LYS A 129 -0.82 14.85 -14.96
CA LYS A 129 0.24 14.18 -15.74
C LYS A 129 1.04 13.20 -14.88
N PHE A 130 1.36 13.58 -13.64
CA PHE A 130 2.09 12.74 -12.71
C PHE A 130 1.31 11.45 -12.40
N VAL A 131 0.02 11.54 -12.04
CA VAL A 131 -0.77 10.36 -11.67
C VAL A 131 -0.97 9.40 -12.84
N LEU A 132 -0.93 9.88 -14.09
CA LEU A 132 -0.97 9.01 -15.26
C LEU A 132 0.26 8.11 -15.39
N ARG A 133 1.37 8.38 -14.70
CA ARG A 133 2.54 7.47 -14.63
C ARG A 133 2.34 6.36 -13.60
N ILE A 134 1.39 6.46 -12.69
CA ILE A 134 1.09 5.42 -11.71
C ILE A 134 0.39 4.28 -12.44
N ARG A 135 1.07 3.15 -12.59
CA ARG A 135 0.56 2.00 -13.36
C ARG A 135 0.15 0.82 -12.51
N THR A 136 0.64 0.71 -11.29
CA THR A 136 0.35 -0.47 -10.46
C THR A 136 0.31 -0.11 -8.99
N PHE A 137 -0.76 -0.54 -8.33
CA PHE A 137 -0.86 -0.59 -6.87
C PHE A 137 -0.79 -2.05 -6.42
N ILE A 138 0.10 -2.31 -5.47
CA ILE A 138 0.29 -3.63 -4.85
C ILE A 138 -0.04 -3.52 -3.36
N TRP A 139 -1.18 -4.07 -2.95
CA TRP A 139 -1.49 -4.26 -1.54
C TRP A 139 -0.89 -5.57 -1.05
N LEU A 140 0.13 -5.46 -0.20
CA LEU A 140 0.91 -6.57 0.33
C LEU A 140 0.62 -6.74 1.83
N ASP A 141 -0.25 -7.70 2.17
CA ASP A 141 -0.60 -8.12 3.53
C ASP A 141 -0.86 -6.96 4.51
N GLY A 142 -1.71 -6.02 4.07
CA GLY A 142 -1.95 -4.75 4.76
C GLY A 142 -2.72 -4.84 6.08
N GLY A 143 -2.56 -3.87 6.97
CA GLY A 143 -3.41 -3.82 8.15
C GLY A 143 -3.17 -2.63 9.06
N HIS A 144 -4.20 -2.28 9.82
CA HIS A 144 -4.15 -1.30 10.90
C HIS A 144 -5.07 -1.73 12.05
N ASN A 145 -4.90 -1.14 13.23
CA ASN A 145 -5.62 -1.56 14.43
C ASN A 145 -6.87 -0.71 14.76
N ASN A 146 -7.24 0.27 13.92
CA ASN A 146 -8.37 1.18 14.18
C ASN A 146 -9.78 0.60 13.88
N GLY A 147 -9.98 -0.70 14.14
CA GLY A 147 -11.28 -1.37 14.00
C GLY A 147 -11.83 -1.40 12.56
N ASN A 148 -13.13 -1.69 12.45
CA ASN A 148 -13.83 -1.86 11.17
C ASN A 148 -14.41 -0.56 10.58
N ARG A 149 -14.35 0.55 11.32
CA ARG A 149 -14.90 1.84 10.88
C ARG A 149 -14.06 2.48 9.78
N ILE A 150 -12.77 2.18 9.77
CA ILE A 150 -11.82 2.67 8.78
C ILE A 150 -11.43 1.53 7.86
N MET A 151 -11.44 1.81 6.56
CA MET A 151 -11.24 0.81 5.52
C MET A 151 -9.78 0.35 5.50
N ILE A 152 -9.60 -0.96 5.67
CA ILE A 152 -8.34 -1.65 5.41
C ILE A 152 -8.24 -1.98 3.93
N TRP A 153 -9.37 -2.38 3.34
CA TRP A 153 -9.50 -2.64 1.91
C TRP A 153 -10.48 -1.66 1.27
N PRO A 154 -10.25 -1.22 0.01
CA PRO A 154 -11.16 -0.34 -0.73
C PRO A 154 -12.50 -1.01 -1.08
N THR A 155 -13.45 -1.05 -0.15
CA THR A 155 -14.80 -1.61 -0.35
C THR A 155 -15.83 -0.64 -0.92
N ASP A 156 -15.43 0.57 -1.32
CA ASP A 156 -16.28 1.58 -1.93
C ASP A 156 -16.16 1.48 -3.47
N GLU A 157 -17.30 1.33 -4.16
CA GLU A 157 -17.37 1.20 -5.62
C GLU A 157 -16.73 2.39 -6.36
N ASN A 158 -16.86 3.60 -5.82
CA ASN A 158 -16.25 4.80 -6.39
C ASN A 158 -14.72 4.71 -6.36
N LEU A 159 -14.13 4.19 -5.27
CA LEU A 159 -12.69 3.98 -5.17
C LEU A 159 -12.23 2.90 -6.15
N VAL A 160 -12.94 1.77 -6.25
CA VAL A 160 -12.58 0.71 -7.21
C VAL A 160 -12.70 1.20 -8.65
N SER A 161 -13.74 1.97 -8.99
CA SER A 161 -13.89 2.59 -10.32
C SER A 161 -12.75 3.57 -10.64
N THR A 162 -12.12 4.15 -9.63
CA THR A 162 -10.98 5.06 -9.79
C THR A 162 -9.75 4.31 -10.28
N LEU A 163 -9.52 3.08 -9.80
CA LEU A 163 -8.43 2.22 -10.28
C LEU A 163 -8.60 1.89 -11.77
N VAL A 164 -9.84 1.63 -12.21
CA VAL A 164 -10.16 1.39 -13.63
C VAL A 164 -9.98 2.66 -14.45
N TYR A 165 -10.51 3.80 -13.98
CA TYR A 165 -10.42 5.08 -14.67
C TYR A 165 -8.97 5.49 -14.98
N TYR A 166 -8.06 5.34 -14.02
CA TYR A 166 -6.64 5.64 -14.20
C TYR A 166 -5.83 4.49 -14.82
N LYS A 167 -6.48 3.38 -15.20
CA LYS A 167 -5.83 2.17 -15.73
C LYS A 167 -4.71 1.64 -14.81
N ILE A 168 -4.94 1.69 -13.49
CA ILE A 168 -3.99 1.21 -12.49
C ILE A 168 -4.15 -0.30 -12.34
N LYS A 169 -3.17 -1.08 -12.75
CA LYS A 169 -3.12 -2.52 -12.44
C LYS A 169 -3.20 -2.73 -10.93
N THR A 170 -4.05 -3.65 -10.50
CA THR A 170 -4.27 -3.93 -9.08
C THR A 170 -3.75 -5.30 -8.72
N GLU A 171 -2.81 -5.37 -7.77
CA GLU A 171 -2.29 -6.62 -7.24
C GLU A 171 -2.57 -6.71 -5.74
N ILE A 172 -3.10 -7.86 -5.34
CA ILE A 172 -3.46 -8.17 -3.97
C ILE A 172 -2.75 -9.46 -3.59
N TYR A 173 -1.92 -9.37 -2.55
CA TYR A 173 -1.22 -10.50 -1.98
C TYR A 173 -1.44 -10.54 -0.48
N VAL A 174 -1.99 -11.65 0.00
CA VAL A 174 -2.44 -11.79 1.38
C VAL A 174 -1.92 -13.09 1.98
N THR A 175 -1.80 -13.13 3.31
CA THR A 175 -1.54 -14.34 4.07
C THR A 175 -2.68 -14.63 5.05
N PRO A 176 -2.77 -15.85 5.61
CA PRO A 176 -3.68 -16.13 6.72
C PRO A 176 -3.51 -15.19 7.92
N PHE A 177 -2.33 -14.58 8.12
CA PHE A 177 -2.11 -13.59 9.17
C PHE A 177 -3.05 -12.39 9.07
N GLN A 178 -3.28 -11.89 7.85
CA GLN A 178 -4.16 -10.77 7.60
C GLN A 178 -5.63 -11.18 7.53
N ILE A 179 -5.96 -12.15 6.67
CA ILE A 179 -7.36 -12.45 6.29
C ILE A 179 -7.96 -13.68 6.96
N ASN A 180 -7.20 -14.43 7.75
CA ASN A 180 -7.70 -15.59 8.50
C ASN A 180 -7.23 -15.54 9.96
N SER A 181 -7.14 -14.34 10.51
CA SER A 181 -6.72 -14.17 11.90
C SER A 181 -7.64 -14.96 12.82
N GLN A 182 -7.05 -15.81 13.67
CA GLN A 182 -7.79 -16.51 14.73
C GLN A 182 -8.45 -15.54 15.73
N ASN A 183 -8.12 -14.26 15.65
CA ASN A 183 -8.71 -13.20 16.45
C ASN A 183 -10.12 -12.84 15.90
N PRO A 184 -11.21 -13.11 16.65
CA PRO A 184 -12.57 -12.77 16.24
C PRO A 184 -12.77 -11.28 15.99
N TYR A 185 -11.99 -10.42 16.67
CA TYR A 185 -12.03 -8.97 16.48
C TYR A 185 -11.43 -8.53 15.15
N LYS A 186 -10.81 -9.41 14.34
CA LYS A 186 -10.24 -9.08 13.02
C LYS A 186 -11.03 -9.66 11.85
N GLN A 187 -12.20 -10.27 12.08
CA GLN A 187 -13.04 -10.85 11.00
C GLN A 187 -13.42 -9.85 9.91
N TYR A 188 -13.49 -8.56 10.24
CA TYR A 188 -13.77 -7.50 9.27
C TYR A 188 -12.66 -7.37 8.19
N HIS A 189 -11.42 -7.79 8.47
CA HIS A 189 -10.34 -7.83 7.46
C HIS A 189 -10.74 -8.76 6.32
N THR A 190 -11.20 -9.97 6.65
CA THR A 190 -11.65 -10.99 5.70
C THR A 190 -12.87 -10.52 4.92
N GLN A 191 -13.85 -9.92 5.60
CA GLN A 191 -15.08 -9.43 4.97
C GLN A 191 -14.78 -8.31 3.97
N GLN A 192 -13.95 -7.34 4.37
CA GLN A 192 -13.56 -6.24 3.50
C GLN A 192 -12.68 -6.73 2.32
N TYR A 193 -11.76 -7.67 2.55
CA TYR A 193 -10.97 -8.30 1.49
C TYR A 193 -11.86 -8.99 0.44
N LYS A 194 -12.84 -9.79 0.89
CA LYS A 194 -13.79 -10.47 -0.02
C LYS A 194 -14.58 -9.45 -0.83
N LYS A 195 -15.13 -8.42 -0.16
CA LYS A 195 -15.89 -7.36 -0.84
C LYS A 195 -15.04 -6.61 -1.86
N PHE A 196 -13.80 -6.24 -1.53
CA PHE A 196 -12.89 -5.58 -2.47
C PHE A 196 -12.57 -6.48 -3.68
N SER A 197 -12.31 -7.76 -3.44
CA SER A 197 -12.05 -8.75 -4.50
C SER A 197 -13.25 -8.90 -5.44
N GLU A 198 -14.47 -8.94 -4.91
CA GLU A 198 -15.71 -8.98 -5.68
C GLU A 198 -15.91 -7.72 -6.52
N LEU A 199 -15.68 -6.53 -5.93
CA LEU A 199 -15.80 -5.26 -6.65
C LEU A 199 -14.81 -5.15 -7.80
N LEU A 200 -13.56 -5.57 -7.59
CA LEU A 200 -12.54 -5.61 -8.65
C LEU A 200 -12.96 -6.54 -9.79
N LEU A 201 -13.48 -7.73 -9.47
CA LEU A 201 -13.95 -8.68 -10.48
C LEU A 201 -15.07 -8.07 -11.32
N VAL A 202 -16.10 -7.50 -10.69
CA VAL A 202 -17.25 -6.87 -11.39
C VAL A 202 -16.78 -5.74 -12.32
N GLN A 203 -15.86 -4.90 -11.84
CA GLN A 203 -15.35 -3.78 -12.63
C GLN A 203 -14.51 -4.26 -13.83
N SER A 204 -13.75 -5.35 -13.66
CA SER A 204 -12.99 -5.94 -14.78
C SER A 204 -13.86 -6.59 -15.84
N THR A 205 -14.98 -7.22 -15.47
CA THR A 205 -15.91 -7.85 -16.42
C THR A 205 -16.73 -6.83 -17.21
N ASN A 206 -16.98 -5.65 -16.63
CA ASN A 206 -17.76 -4.59 -17.26
C ASN A 206 -16.89 -3.67 -18.16
N SER A 207 -15.57 -3.72 -18.04
CA SER A 207 -14.66 -2.97 -18.89
C SER A 207 -14.55 -3.64 -20.27
N THR A 208 -14.92 -2.92 -21.33
CA THR A 208 -14.71 -3.37 -22.71
C THR A 208 -13.24 -3.34 -23.13
N GLU A 209 -12.38 -2.67 -22.35
CA GLU A 209 -10.94 -2.63 -22.52
C GLU A 209 -10.30 -3.67 -21.59
N ASN A 210 -9.62 -4.67 -22.17
CA ASN A 210 -8.84 -5.72 -21.48
C ASN A 210 -7.62 -5.21 -20.67
N ASP A 211 -7.54 -3.91 -20.38
CA ASP A 211 -6.33 -3.26 -19.85
C ASP A 211 -6.21 -3.33 -18.32
N HIS A 212 -7.33 -3.46 -17.58
CA HIS A 212 -7.29 -3.48 -16.13
C HIS A 212 -6.98 -4.90 -15.59
N LYS A 213 -5.69 -5.23 -15.52
CA LYS A 213 -5.22 -6.52 -14.97
C LYS A 213 -5.33 -6.54 -13.45
N ILE A 214 -6.02 -7.55 -12.92
CA ILE A 214 -6.12 -7.83 -11.48
C ILE A 214 -5.35 -9.10 -11.17
N ILE A 215 -4.53 -9.05 -10.12
CA ILE A 215 -3.91 -10.24 -9.52
C ILE A 215 -4.41 -10.31 -8.08
N ASN A 216 -4.95 -11.45 -7.69
CA ASN A 216 -5.34 -11.71 -6.31
C ASN A 216 -4.85 -13.09 -5.90
N LYS A 217 -3.92 -13.16 -4.96
CA LYS A 217 -3.27 -14.40 -4.55
C LYS A 217 -3.07 -14.46 -3.04
N MET A 218 -3.54 -15.55 -2.45
CA MET A 218 -3.23 -15.91 -1.07
C MET A 218 -1.99 -16.80 -1.04
N PHE A 219 -1.02 -16.46 -0.21
CA PHE A 219 0.16 -17.27 0.06
C PHE A 219 0.01 -18.01 1.40
N PHE A 220 0.70 -19.15 1.52
CA PHE A 220 0.74 -19.95 2.74
C PHE A 220 -0.66 -20.39 3.22
N ALA A 221 -1.57 -20.69 2.29
CA ALA A 221 -2.97 -21.00 2.57
C ALA A 221 -3.16 -22.17 3.56
N ASP A 222 -2.26 -23.15 3.50
CA ASP A 222 -2.28 -24.36 4.33
C ASP A 222 -1.54 -24.19 5.67
N GLU A 223 -0.97 -23.02 5.93
CA GLU A 223 -0.22 -22.73 7.15
C GLU A 223 -1.05 -21.88 8.14
N PRO A 224 -0.81 -22.03 9.46
CA PRO A 224 -1.48 -21.20 10.45
C PRO A 224 -1.08 -19.71 10.34
N PRO A 225 -1.98 -18.77 10.71
CA PRO A 225 -1.68 -17.34 10.76
C PRO A 225 -0.43 -17.03 11.60
N SER A 226 0.59 -16.39 11.02
CA SER A 226 1.81 -16.03 11.73
C SER A 226 2.43 -14.72 11.23
N ILE A 227 2.99 -13.95 12.15
CA ILE A 227 3.75 -12.73 11.81
C ILE A 227 5.01 -13.05 11.01
N ASP A 228 5.57 -14.25 11.15
CA ASP A 228 6.72 -14.66 10.33
C ASP A 228 6.32 -14.81 8.87
N LYS A 229 5.13 -15.36 8.59
CA LYS A 229 4.60 -15.50 7.23
C LYS A 229 4.21 -14.15 6.61
N HIS A 230 3.72 -13.22 7.43
CA HIS A 230 3.49 -11.83 7.03
C HIS A 230 4.76 -11.21 6.43
N PHE A 231 5.92 -11.39 7.08
CA PHE A 231 7.18 -10.89 6.55
C PHE A 231 7.77 -11.78 5.44
N GLU A 232 7.67 -13.11 5.55
CA GLU A 232 8.16 -14.05 4.53
C GLU A 232 7.53 -13.78 3.16
N LEU A 233 6.29 -13.28 3.14
CA LEU A 233 5.60 -12.86 1.93
C LEU A 233 6.46 -11.96 1.03
N LEU A 234 7.26 -11.05 1.61
CA LEU A 234 8.16 -10.14 0.86
C LEU A 234 9.08 -10.88 -0.11
N THR A 235 9.41 -12.15 0.17
CA THR A 235 10.34 -12.95 -0.64
C THR A 235 9.67 -13.81 -1.71
N VAL A 236 8.35 -13.98 -1.66
CA VAL A 236 7.64 -14.97 -2.49
C VAL A 236 6.51 -14.39 -3.37
N PHE A 237 6.11 -13.14 -3.17
CA PHE A 237 5.04 -12.50 -3.94
C PHE A 237 5.43 -12.14 -5.38
#